data_AF-A0A7S0DNC3-F1
#
_entry.id   AF-A0A7S0DNC3-F1
#
_cell.length_a   1.000
_cell.length_b   1.000
_cell.length_c   1.000
_cell.angle_alpha   90.00
_cell.angle_beta   90.00
_cell.angle_gamma   90.00
#
_symmetry.space_group_name_H-M   'P 1'
#
loop_
_entity.id
_entity.type
_entity.pdbx_description
1 polymer ?
#
loop_
_entity_poly.entity_id
_entity_poly.type
_entity_poly.pdbx_seq_one_letter_code
_entity_poly.pdbx_strand_id
1 'polypeptide(L)'
;QRITTNVNRIPYGIRWLCNQLLRLAREIFDASGVQLDKLIGGFLYLRFFNPVIINPSVVFVCETPSPIARNNLVLVAKVLQNLSNQRLLGRKGEPYLSICNDFIQKHQNDMKNYFREIVEVPDVEEKLVVRENLSRLAQIDGGKRQLTLEYSQVAFLHRKLVKNLVFVAPEEKDPLRDILKRLPKSVNISRTNTGTIQLRMHRFADVKRIKAVRRRKLPSLGGSLCEPQVEAQLVEIC
;
A
#
# COMPACT_ATOMS: atom_id res chain seq x y z
N GLN A 1 -5.63 19.52 -16.49
CA GLN A 1 -4.42 20.34 -16.25
C GLN A 1 -3.75 20.04 -14.91
N ARG A 2 -4.29 20.43 -13.74
CA ARG A 2 -3.58 20.19 -12.45
C ARG A 2 -3.15 18.72 -12.21
N ILE A 3 -3.98 17.75 -12.62
CA ILE A 3 -3.66 16.32 -12.49
C ILE A 3 -2.55 15.92 -13.47
N THR A 4 -2.66 16.34 -14.74
CA THR A 4 -1.74 15.94 -15.81
C THR A 4 -0.35 16.56 -15.68
N THR A 5 -0.22 17.77 -15.12
CA THR A 5 1.08 18.45 -14.93
C THR A 5 1.85 17.96 -13.70
N ASN A 6 1.19 17.30 -12.74
CA ASN A 6 1.78 16.90 -11.46
C ASN A 6 2.09 15.39 -11.37
N VAL A 7 2.49 14.76 -12.47
CA VAL A 7 2.82 13.31 -12.51
C VAL A 7 3.86 12.94 -11.45
N ASN A 8 4.86 13.80 -11.26
CA ASN A 8 5.95 13.59 -10.31
C ASN A 8 5.52 13.64 -8.83
N ARG A 9 4.32 14.14 -8.52
CA ARG A 9 3.77 14.11 -7.16
C ARG A 9 3.10 12.78 -6.82
N ILE A 10 2.83 11.93 -7.81
CA ILE A 10 2.27 10.60 -7.54
C ILE A 10 3.35 9.75 -6.86
N PRO A 11 3.05 9.11 -5.72
CA PRO A 11 4.01 8.28 -5.03
C PRO A 11 4.56 7.19 -5.94
N TYR A 12 5.87 6.98 -5.88
CA TYR A 12 6.54 5.96 -6.70
C TYR A 12 5.89 4.58 -6.62
N GLY A 13 5.49 4.15 -5.42
CA GLY A 13 4.84 2.83 -5.27
C GLY A 13 3.59 2.68 -6.14
N ILE A 14 2.79 3.75 -6.26
CA ILE A 14 1.59 3.78 -7.11
C ILE A 14 1.97 3.76 -8.59
N ARG A 15 2.98 4.54 -8.99
CA ARG A 15 3.50 4.54 -10.37
C ARG A 15 4.06 3.18 -10.77
N TRP A 16 4.84 2.55 -9.89
CA TRP A 16 5.38 1.21 -10.07
C TRP A 16 4.28 0.16 -10.14
N LEU A 17 3.27 0.21 -9.26
CA LEU A 17 2.07 -0.64 -9.34
C LEU A 17 1.37 -0.53 -10.71
N CYS A 18 1.23 0.69 -11.24
CA CYS A 18 0.67 0.90 -12.57
C CYS A 18 1.53 0.24 -13.66
N ASN A 19 2.86 0.40 -13.59
CA ASN A 19 3.78 -0.28 -14.51
C ASN A 19 3.62 -1.81 -14.46
N GLN A 20 3.57 -2.40 -13.26
CA GLN A 20 3.40 -3.85 -13.08
C GLN A 20 2.04 -4.34 -13.59
N LEU A 21 0.96 -3.58 -13.35
CA LEU A 21 -0.36 -3.91 -13.89
C LEU A 21 -0.35 -3.93 -15.42
N LEU A 22 0.37 -3.01 -16.07
CA LEU A 22 0.51 -3.03 -17.54
C LEU A 22 1.30 -4.22 -18.03
N ARG A 23 2.40 -4.58 -17.35
CA ARG A 23 3.22 -5.74 -17.72
C ARG A 23 2.42 -7.02 -17.65
N LEU A 24 1.74 -7.26 -16.53
CA LEU A 24 0.87 -8.43 -16.35
C LEU A 24 -0.30 -8.45 -17.33
N ALA A 25 -0.90 -7.29 -17.63
CA ALA A 25 -1.99 -7.22 -18.59
C ALA A 25 -1.55 -7.58 -20.02
N ARG A 26 -0.33 -7.23 -20.39
CA ARG A 26 0.26 -7.65 -21.67
C ARG A 26 0.57 -9.14 -21.67
N GLU A 27 1.16 -9.65 -20.59
CA GLU A 27 1.59 -11.07 -20.51
C GLU A 27 0.42 -12.05 -20.42
N ILE A 28 -0.65 -11.71 -19.67
CA ILE A 28 -1.76 -12.63 -19.40
C ILE A 28 -2.89 -12.48 -20.42
N PHE A 29 -3.12 -11.25 -20.93
CA PHE A 29 -4.30 -10.93 -21.73
C PHE A 29 -3.99 -10.34 -23.11
N ASP A 30 -2.71 -10.28 -23.53
CA ASP A 30 -2.26 -9.64 -24.78
C ASP A 30 -2.83 -8.22 -24.99
N ALA A 31 -3.13 -7.52 -23.89
CA ALA A 31 -3.78 -6.23 -23.92
C ALA A 31 -2.84 -5.16 -24.52
N SER A 32 -3.37 -4.34 -25.42
CA SER A 32 -2.57 -3.31 -26.12
C SER A 32 -3.30 -1.98 -26.27
N GLY A 33 -2.51 -0.91 -26.45
CA GLY A 33 -2.98 0.45 -26.71
C GLY A 33 -4.05 0.93 -25.73
N VAL A 34 -5.25 1.19 -26.26
CA VAL A 34 -6.39 1.75 -25.52
C VAL A 34 -6.85 0.88 -24.35
N GLN A 35 -6.65 -0.44 -24.41
CA GLN A 35 -7.04 -1.33 -23.31
C GLN A 35 -6.17 -1.10 -22.07
N LEU A 36 -4.88 -0.88 -22.28
CA LEU A 36 -3.91 -0.57 -21.23
C LEU A 36 -4.18 0.81 -20.62
N ASP A 37 -4.48 1.81 -21.45
CA ASP A 37 -4.88 3.15 -20.99
C ASP A 37 -6.10 3.07 -20.06
N LYS A 38 -7.12 2.30 -20.47
CA LYS A 38 -8.35 2.08 -19.68
C LYS A 38 -8.08 1.35 -18.38
N LEU A 39 -7.15 0.39 -18.37
CA LEU A 39 -6.77 -0.32 -17.15
C LEU A 39 -6.16 0.63 -16.12
N ILE A 40 -5.23 1.48 -16.55
CA ILE A 40 -4.60 2.49 -15.67
C ILE A 40 -5.61 3.55 -15.26
N GLY A 41 -6.41 4.06 -16.19
CA GLY A 41 -7.48 5.01 -15.89
C GLY A 41 -8.49 4.44 -14.89
N GLY A 42 -8.87 3.18 -15.05
CA GLY A 42 -9.77 2.46 -14.14
C GLY A 42 -9.15 2.21 -12.76
N PHE A 43 -7.84 2.01 -12.66
CA PHE A 43 -7.17 1.89 -11.36
C PHE A 43 -7.02 3.26 -10.68
N LEU A 44 -6.37 4.22 -11.35
CA LEU A 44 -6.03 5.51 -10.76
C LEU A 44 -7.24 6.40 -10.54
N TYR A 45 -8.10 6.59 -11.54
CA TYR A 45 -9.23 7.50 -11.37
C TYR A 45 -10.29 6.89 -10.47
N LEU A 46 -10.65 5.62 -10.67
CA LEU A 46 -11.75 5.03 -9.91
C LEU A 46 -11.38 4.78 -8.45
N ARG A 47 -10.15 4.34 -8.17
CA ARG A 47 -9.75 3.90 -6.82
C ARG A 47 -8.90 4.91 -6.06
N PHE A 48 -8.23 5.84 -6.75
CA PHE A 48 -7.34 6.81 -6.10
C PHE A 48 -7.89 8.24 -6.16
N PHE A 49 -8.18 8.76 -7.36
CA PHE A 49 -8.59 10.16 -7.50
C PHE A 49 -10.06 10.41 -7.15
N ASN A 50 -11.02 9.65 -7.71
CA ASN A 50 -12.44 9.92 -7.52
C ASN A 50 -12.90 9.86 -6.05
N PRO A 51 -12.44 8.91 -5.21
CA PRO A 51 -12.82 8.91 -3.80
C PRO A 51 -12.43 10.21 -3.09
N VAL A 52 -11.24 10.74 -3.40
CA VAL A 52 -10.70 11.97 -2.82
C VAL A 52 -11.37 13.22 -3.40
N ILE A 53 -11.70 13.22 -4.70
CA ILE A 53 -12.39 14.33 -5.37
C ILE A 53 -13.81 14.46 -4.81
N ILE A 54 -14.53 13.35 -4.66
CA ILE A 54 -15.94 13.34 -4.23
C ILE A 54 -16.05 13.67 -2.74
N ASN A 55 -15.12 13.15 -1.93
CA ASN A 55 -15.11 13.37 -0.50
C ASN A 55 -13.70 13.75 -0.02
N PRO A 56 -13.33 15.03 -0.06
CA PRO A 56 -11.99 15.46 0.35
C PRO A 56 -11.77 15.32 1.87
N SER A 57 -12.83 15.42 2.69
CA SER A 57 -12.70 15.43 4.16
C SER A 57 -12.32 14.10 4.79
N VAL A 58 -12.40 12.98 4.05
CA VAL A 58 -11.91 11.67 4.53
C VAL A 58 -10.39 11.53 4.46
N VAL A 59 -9.72 12.34 3.65
CA VAL A 59 -8.26 12.26 3.44
C VAL A 59 -7.56 13.52 3.91
N PHE A 60 -8.21 14.68 3.80
CA PHE A 60 -7.66 15.97 4.19
C PHE A 60 -8.41 16.53 5.39
N VAL A 61 -7.68 17.26 6.23
CA VAL A 61 -8.28 18.08 7.30
C VAL A 61 -8.91 19.31 6.64
N CYS A 62 -10.14 19.15 6.17
CA CYS A 62 -10.93 20.20 5.56
C CYS A 62 -12.40 20.07 5.96
N GLU A 63 -13.15 21.15 5.78
CA GLU A 63 -14.59 21.14 6.01
C GLU A 63 -15.29 20.16 5.07
N THR A 64 -16.37 19.55 5.56
CA THR A 64 -17.17 18.65 4.75
C THR A 64 -17.97 19.46 3.72
N PRO A 65 -17.89 19.13 2.42
CA PRO A 65 -18.63 19.87 1.40
C PRO A 65 -20.14 19.82 1.65
N SER A 66 -20.84 20.92 1.36
CA SER A 66 -22.30 20.95 1.36
C SER A 66 -22.88 19.92 0.37
N PRO A 67 -24.15 19.48 0.53
CA PRO A 67 -24.76 18.53 -0.39
C PRO A 67 -24.69 18.95 -1.86
N ILE A 68 -24.87 20.25 -2.13
CA ILE A 68 -24.78 20.82 -3.49
C ILE A 68 -23.33 20.75 -4.00
N ALA A 69 -22.35 21.15 -3.18
CA ALA A 69 -20.94 21.08 -3.54
C ALA A 69 -20.50 19.63 -3.81
N ARG A 70 -20.95 18.69 -2.99
CA ARG A 70 -20.71 17.25 -3.18
C ARG A 70 -21.28 16.75 -4.51
N ASN A 71 -22.51 17.13 -4.85
CA ASN A 71 -23.10 16.75 -6.14
C ASN A 71 -22.28 17.29 -7.33
N ASN A 72 -21.82 18.54 -7.26
CA ASN A 72 -20.94 19.11 -8.28
C ASN A 72 -19.62 18.33 -8.40
N LEU A 73 -19.00 17.96 -7.28
CA LEU A 73 -17.78 17.14 -7.27
C LEU A 73 -18.00 15.74 -7.86
N VAL A 74 -19.18 15.14 -7.65
CA VAL A 74 -19.56 13.87 -8.30
C VAL A 74 -19.63 14.02 -9.81
N LEU A 75 -20.23 15.10 -10.32
CA LEU A 75 -20.28 15.35 -11.76
C LEU A 75 -18.87 15.56 -12.34
N VAL A 76 -18.01 16.31 -11.65
CA VAL A 76 -16.60 16.48 -12.06
C VAL A 76 -15.87 15.15 -12.10
N ALA A 77 -15.97 14.34 -11.05
CA ALA A 77 -15.36 13.00 -11.00
C ALA A 77 -15.87 12.10 -12.13
N LYS A 78 -17.16 12.20 -12.47
CA LYS A 78 -17.77 11.44 -13.56
C LYS A 78 -17.22 11.83 -14.93
N VAL A 79 -17.04 13.12 -15.19
CA VAL A 79 -16.41 13.60 -16.43
C VAL A 79 -14.97 13.12 -16.53
N LEU A 80 -14.19 13.26 -15.45
CA LEU A 80 -12.79 12.80 -15.40
C LEU A 80 -12.66 11.28 -15.58
N GLN A 81 -13.57 10.51 -14.98
CA GLN A 81 -13.61 9.05 -15.14
C GLN A 81 -13.95 8.62 -16.57
N ASN A 82 -14.82 9.37 -17.26
CA ASN A 82 -15.15 9.09 -18.66
C ASN A 82 -14.01 9.50 -19.59
N LEU A 83 -13.33 10.60 -19.30
CA LEU A 83 -12.08 10.99 -19.98
C LEU A 83 -11.00 9.92 -19.83
N SER A 84 -10.76 9.42 -18.61
CA SER A 84 -9.76 8.37 -18.35
C SER A 84 -10.10 7.04 -19.03
N ASN A 85 -11.39 6.72 -19.13
CA ASN A 85 -11.87 5.54 -19.84
C ASN A 85 -12.04 5.74 -21.36
N GLN A 86 -11.75 6.93 -21.89
CA GLN A 86 -11.97 7.29 -23.29
C GLN A 86 -13.40 6.98 -23.77
N ARG A 87 -14.40 7.31 -22.94
CA ARG A 87 -15.83 7.10 -23.23
C ARG A 87 -16.57 8.42 -23.28
N LEU A 88 -17.50 8.54 -24.23
CA LEU A 88 -18.41 9.67 -24.31
C LEU A 88 -19.56 9.51 -23.31
N LEU A 89 -19.98 10.63 -22.75
CA LEU A 89 -21.14 10.80 -21.88
C LEU A 89 -22.43 10.94 -22.71
N GLY A 90 -23.58 10.70 -22.08
CA GLY A 90 -24.90 10.89 -22.69
C GLY A 90 -25.56 9.63 -23.27
N ARG A 91 -24.96 8.44 -23.15
CA ARG A 91 -25.65 7.17 -23.42
C ARG A 91 -26.46 6.72 -22.20
N LYS A 92 -27.80 6.76 -22.31
CA LYS A 92 -28.83 6.33 -21.34
C LYS A 92 -28.61 6.86 -19.91
N GLY A 93 -29.43 7.84 -19.51
CA GLY A 93 -29.59 8.29 -18.12
C GLY A 93 -29.32 9.78 -17.88
N GLU A 94 -28.39 10.41 -18.60
CA GLU A 94 -27.99 11.80 -18.37
C GLU A 94 -27.63 12.55 -19.67
N PRO A 95 -28.63 12.92 -20.50
CA PRO A 95 -28.40 13.60 -21.78
C PRO A 95 -27.70 14.96 -21.63
N TYR A 96 -27.93 15.66 -20.51
CA TYR A 96 -27.36 16.97 -20.21
C TYR A 96 -25.82 16.95 -20.09
N LEU A 97 -25.21 15.79 -19.81
CA LEU A 97 -23.76 15.64 -19.74
C LEU A 97 -23.09 15.53 -21.12
N SER A 98 -23.87 15.44 -22.20
CA SER A 98 -23.33 15.38 -23.56
C SER A 98 -22.50 16.61 -23.94
N ILE A 99 -22.77 17.77 -23.32
CA ILE A 99 -21.98 19.01 -23.52
C ILE A 99 -20.50 18.83 -23.16
N CYS A 100 -20.20 17.88 -22.25
CA CYS A 100 -18.84 17.59 -21.81
C CYS A 100 -18.08 16.68 -22.80
N ASN A 101 -18.74 16.16 -23.83
CA ASN A 101 -18.10 15.27 -24.82
C ASN A 101 -17.03 15.98 -25.63
N ASP A 102 -17.19 17.26 -25.93
CA ASP A 102 -16.18 18.05 -26.64
C ASP A 102 -14.93 18.21 -25.79
N PHE A 103 -15.12 18.47 -24.48
CA PHE A 103 -14.01 18.48 -23.52
C PHE A 103 -13.31 17.12 -23.44
N ILE A 104 -14.07 16.02 -23.37
CA ILE A 104 -13.50 14.67 -23.32
C ILE A 104 -12.64 14.43 -24.56
N GLN A 105 -13.21 14.63 -25.76
CA GLN A 105 -12.51 14.40 -27.03
C GLN A 105 -11.24 15.23 -27.16
N LYS A 106 -11.30 16.51 -26.78
CA LYS A 106 -10.16 17.42 -26.83
C LYS A 106 -8.96 16.95 -25.99
N HIS A 107 -9.22 16.33 -24.83
CA HIS A 107 -8.18 15.97 -23.86
C HIS A 107 -7.81 14.47 -23.84
N GLN A 108 -8.31 13.66 -24.78
CA GLN A 108 -7.97 12.22 -24.81
C GLN A 108 -6.47 11.98 -24.99
N ASN A 109 -5.82 12.72 -25.89
CA ASN A 109 -4.39 12.56 -26.16
C ASN A 109 -3.54 13.01 -24.96
N ASP A 110 -3.93 14.10 -24.29
CA ASP A 110 -3.28 14.55 -23.06
C ASP A 110 -3.33 13.46 -21.97
N MET A 111 -4.47 12.78 -21.86
CA MET A 111 -4.65 11.69 -20.89
C MET A 111 -3.78 10.47 -21.23
N LYS A 112 -3.64 10.13 -22.53
CA LYS A 112 -2.74 9.05 -22.98
C LYS A 112 -1.29 9.36 -22.66
N ASN A 113 -0.85 10.59 -22.93
CA ASN A 113 0.52 11.02 -22.60
C ASN A 113 0.76 10.99 -21.09
N TYR A 114 -0.22 11.46 -20.30
CA TYR A 114 -0.18 11.37 -18.85
C TYR A 114 -0.02 9.93 -18.34
N PHE A 115 -0.77 8.96 -18.87
CA PHE A 115 -0.60 7.56 -18.48
C PHE A 115 0.76 6.99 -18.86
N ARG A 116 1.31 7.38 -20.02
CA ARG A 116 2.66 6.99 -20.43
C ARG A 116 3.70 7.49 -19.43
N GLU A 117 3.62 8.76 -19.04
CA GLU A 117 4.55 9.33 -18.05
C GLU A 117 4.41 8.65 -16.68
N ILE A 118 3.20 8.29 -16.25
CA ILE A 118 2.99 7.62 -14.95
C ILE A 118 3.77 6.31 -14.87
N VAL A 119 3.68 5.49 -15.92
CA VAL A 119 4.25 4.14 -15.93
C VAL A 119 5.74 4.12 -16.25
N GLU A 120 6.29 5.22 -16.74
CA GLU A 120 7.72 5.41 -16.93
C GLU A 120 8.40 5.66 -15.58
N VAL A 121 8.75 4.56 -14.91
CA VAL A 121 9.46 4.56 -13.64
C VAL A 121 10.56 3.48 -13.62
N PRO A 122 11.69 3.74 -12.94
CA PRO A 122 12.74 2.75 -12.75
C PRO A 122 12.22 1.58 -11.90
N ASP A 123 12.90 0.44 -11.99
CA ASP A 123 12.53 -0.71 -11.17
C ASP A 123 12.89 -0.51 -9.69
N VAL A 124 12.31 -1.34 -8.82
CA VAL A 124 12.50 -1.23 -7.37
C VAL A 124 13.97 -1.41 -7.02
N GLU A 125 14.67 -2.35 -7.63
CA GLU A 125 16.07 -2.66 -7.40
C GLU A 125 16.95 -1.45 -7.73
N GLU A 126 16.76 -0.85 -8.90
CA GLU A 126 17.49 0.34 -9.34
C GLU A 126 17.25 1.51 -8.39
N LYS A 127 15.99 1.74 -8.01
CA LYS A 127 15.64 2.78 -7.04
C LYS A 127 16.22 2.52 -5.66
N LEU A 128 16.21 1.26 -5.19
CA LEU A 128 16.77 0.87 -3.91
C LEU A 128 18.28 1.02 -3.88
N VAL A 129 18.98 0.71 -4.98
CA VAL A 129 20.43 0.93 -5.13
C VAL A 129 20.75 2.42 -5.08
N VAL A 130 20.03 3.27 -5.81
CA VAL A 130 20.20 4.73 -5.74
C VAL A 130 19.96 5.23 -4.31
N ARG A 131 18.91 4.74 -3.66
CA ARG A 131 18.58 5.12 -2.28
C ARG A 131 19.60 4.59 -1.29
N GLU A 132 20.18 3.41 -1.52
CA GLU A 132 21.25 2.84 -0.71
C GLU A 132 22.52 3.68 -0.85
N ASN A 133 22.92 4.02 -2.07
CA ASN A 133 24.08 4.86 -2.36
C ASN A 133 23.93 6.26 -1.76
N LEU A 134 22.75 6.88 -1.87
CA LEU A 134 22.42 8.15 -1.20
C LEU A 134 22.42 8.01 0.32
N SER A 135 21.87 6.92 0.86
CA SER A 135 21.88 6.66 2.30
C SER A 135 23.27 6.33 2.84
N ARG A 136 24.18 5.84 1.99
CA ARG A 136 25.61 5.66 2.29
C ARG A 136 26.31 7.01 2.41
N LEU A 137 25.94 7.98 1.58
CA LEU A 137 26.41 9.36 1.71
C LEU A 137 25.78 10.09 2.92
N ALA A 138 24.54 9.76 3.27
CA ALA A 138 23.84 10.30 4.45
C ALA A 138 24.14 9.56 5.77
N GLN A 139 25.19 8.73 5.83
CA GLN A 139 25.60 7.93 7.01
C GLN A 139 26.07 8.75 8.23
N ILE A 140 25.75 10.03 8.33
CA ILE A 140 25.98 10.82 9.54
C ILE A 140 24.90 10.54 10.60
N ASP A 141 23.73 9.99 10.23
CA ASP A 141 22.69 9.68 11.22
C ASP A 141 22.46 8.16 11.38
N GLY A 142 23.06 7.61 12.43
CA GLY A 142 23.16 6.18 12.70
C GLY A 142 21.82 5.47 12.89
N GLY A 143 21.50 4.55 11.98
CA GLY A 143 21.04 3.20 12.35
C GLY A 143 19.82 3.05 13.26
N LYS A 144 18.82 3.93 13.17
CA LYS A 144 17.54 3.80 13.91
C LYS A 144 16.34 3.71 12.97
N ARG A 145 16.22 2.59 12.24
CA ARG A 145 14.92 2.22 11.65
C ARG A 145 14.13 1.48 12.74
N GLN A 146 13.35 2.24 13.50
CA GLN A 146 12.41 1.70 14.48
C GLN A 146 11.04 1.56 13.81
N LEU A 147 10.44 0.38 13.93
CA LEU A 147 9.08 0.10 13.51
C LEU A 147 8.21 0.08 14.77
N THR A 148 7.38 1.10 14.93
CA THR A 148 6.38 1.14 16.02
C THR A 148 5.13 0.41 15.57
N LEU A 149 4.75 -0.65 16.28
CA LEU A 149 3.52 -1.42 16.03
C LEU A 149 2.66 -1.42 17.27
N GLU A 150 1.34 -1.40 17.08
CA GLU A 150 0.42 -1.63 18.18
C GLU A 150 0.34 -3.13 18.53
N TYR A 151 0.20 -3.45 19.82
CA TYR A 151 -0.01 -4.84 20.25
C TYR A 151 -1.21 -5.49 19.53
N SER A 152 -2.26 -4.70 19.28
CA SER A 152 -3.46 -5.09 18.52
C SER A 152 -3.12 -5.61 17.12
N GLN A 153 -2.20 -4.93 16.42
CA GLN A 153 -1.77 -5.26 15.06
C GLN A 153 -0.91 -6.52 15.05
N VAL A 154 0.00 -6.66 16.01
CA VAL A 154 0.86 -7.84 16.15
C VAL A 154 -0.01 -9.08 16.42
N ALA A 155 -0.96 -8.99 17.35
CA ALA A 155 -1.87 -10.11 17.65
C ALA A 155 -2.80 -10.44 16.46
N PHE A 156 -3.27 -9.43 15.74
CA PHE A 156 -4.06 -9.63 14.52
C PHE A 156 -3.27 -10.37 13.45
N LEU A 157 -2.03 -9.92 13.17
CA LEU A 157 -1.14 -10.55 12.20
C LEU A 157 -0.87 -12.01 12.59
N HIS A 158 -0.49 -12.24 13.87
CA HIS A 158 -0.22 -13.58 14.38
C HIS A 158 -1.42 -14.52 14.19
N ARG A 159 -2.64 -14.07 14.55
CA ARG A 159 -3.85 -14.87 14.37
C ARG A 159 -4.11 -15.22 12.90
N LYS A 160 -3.90 -14.25 12.00
CA LYS A 160 -4.12 -14.45 10.56
C LYS A 160 -3.08 -15.40 9.95
N LEU A 161 -1.83 -15.33 10.40
CA LEU A 161 -0.76 -16.24 9.97
C LEU A 161 -1.02 -17.67 10.43
N VAL A 162 -1.39 -17.89 11.70
CA VAL A 162 -1.71 -19.23 12.21
C VAL A 162 -2.91 -19.83 11.47
N LYS A 163 -3.97 -19.03 11.23
CA LYS A 163 -5.16 -19.49 10.51
C LYS A 163 -4.87 -19.93 9.07
N ASN A 164 -3.98 -19.23 8.38
CA ASN A 164 -3.68 -19.46 6.96
C ASN A 164 -2.29 -20.06 6.74
N LEU A 165 -1.72 -20.71 7.76
CA LEU A 165 -0.32 -21.17 7.74
C LEU A 165 -0.03 -22.11 6.58
N VAL A 166 -1.00 -22.96 6.24
CA VAL A 166 -0.90 -23.92 5.13
C VAL A 166 -0.75 -23.22 3.77
N PHE A 167 -1.34 -22.03 3.60
CA PHE A 167 -1.25 -21.26 2.35
C PHE A 167 0.01 -20.35 2.32
N VAL A 168 0.36 -19.74 3.44
CA VAL A 168 1.49 -18.80 3.52
C VAL A 168 2.84 -19.52 3.48
N ALA A 169 2.93 -20.68 4.14
CA ALA A 169 4.16 -21.48 4.21
C ALA A 169 3.81 -22.95 3.94
N PRO A 170 3.62 -23.37 2.69
CA PRO A 170 3.22 -24.75 2.37
C PRO A 170 4.30 -25.77 2.77
N GLU A 171 5.57 -25.39 2.71
CA GLU A 171 6.69 -26.24 3.09
C GLU A 171 6.80 -26.40 4.62
N GLU A 172 7.07 -27.63 5.07
CA GLU A 172 7.20 -27.93 6.50
C GLU A 172 8.48 -27.33 7.13
N LYS A 173 9.51 -27.09 6.33
CA LYS A 173 10.81 -26.53 6.76
C LYS A 173 10.90 -25.00 6.67
N ASP A 174 9.77 -24.32 6.49
CA ASP A 174 9.75 -22.86 6.40
C ASP A 174 10.15 -22.23 7.76
N PRO A 175 11.11 -21.29 7.79
CA PRO A 175 11.49 -20.55 9.00
C PRO A 175 10.31 -19.90 9.73
N LEU A 176 9.25 -19.51 9.01
CA LEU A 176 8.03 -18.94 9.58
C LEU A 176 7.31 -19.94 10.49
N ARG A 177 7.29 -21.24 10.14
CA ARG A 177 6.67 -22.28 10.97
C ARG A 177 7.43 -22.47 12.28
N ASP A 178 8.75 -22.41 12.23
CA ASP A 178 9.59 -22.49 13.44
C ASP A 178 9.41 -21.27 14.35
N ILE A 179 9.24 -20.08 13.77
CA ILE A 179 8.94 -18.85 14.53
C ILE A 179 7.55 -18.96 15.17
N LEU A 180 6.54 -19.40 14.44
CA LEU A 180 5.17 -19.54 14.95
C LEU A 180 5.04 -20.63 16.03
N LYS A 181 5.82 -21.71 15.95
CA LYS A 181 5.89 -22.72 17.03
C LYS A 181 6.50 -22.18 18.32
N ARG A 182 7.40 -21.20 18.23
CA ARG A 182 8.04 -20.55 19.38
C ARG A 182 7.17 -19.46 19.99
N LEU A 183 6.22 -18.93 19.23
CA LEU A 183 5.26 -17.95 19.72
C LEU A 183 4.17 -18.65 20.56
N PRO A 184 3.71 -18.03 21.66
CA PRO A 184 2.63 -18.59 22.46
C PRO A 184 1.33 -18.67 21.66
N LYS A 185 0.45 -19.64 21.94
CA LYS A 185 -0.85 -19.79 21.27
C LYS A 185 -1.60 -18.45 21.34
N SER A 186 -2.01 -17.94 20.17
CA SER A 186 -2.48 -16.56 19.97
C SER A 186 -3.43 -16.09 21.08
N VAL A 187 -2.98 -15.12 21.87
CA VAL A 187 -3.78 -14.49 22.92
C VAL A 187 -4.86 -13.60 22.28
N ASN A 188 -6.10 -13.72 22.74
CA ASN A 188 -7.14 -12.73 22.45
C ASN A 188 -6.82 -11.48 23.27
N ILE A 189 -6.03 -10.55 22.72
CA ILE A 189 -5.82 -9.25 23.36
C ILE A 189 -7.16 -8.51 23.32
N SER A 190 -7.71 -8.18 24.49
CA SER A 190 -8.91 -7.35 24.60
C SER A 190 -8.63 -5.98 23.98
N ARG A 191 -9.62 -5.38 23.31
CA ARG A 191 -9.49 -4.13 22.53
C ARG A 191 -9.02 -2.90 23.33
N THR A 192 -8.78 -3.04 24.63
CA THR A 192 -8.39 -1.99 25.57
C THR A 192 -6.87 -1.77 25.70
N ASN A 193 -6.02 -2.69 25.20
CA ASN A 193 -4.56 -2.50 25.30
C ASN A 193 -4.03 -1.66 24.13
N THR A 194 -3.72 -0.40 24.41
CA THR A 194 -3.22 0.63 23.48
C THR A 194 -1.69 0.72 23.44
N GLY A 195 -0.97 -0.20 24.08
CA GLY A 195 0.48 -0.18 24.09
C GLY A 195 1.09 -0.37 22.70
N THR A 196 2.31 0.15 22.53
CA THR A 196 3.09 0.02 21.28
C THR A 196 4.40 -0.69 21.55
N ILE A 197 4.84 -1.52 20.62
CA ILE A 197 6.16 -2.13 20.60
C ILE A 197 7.01 -1.39 19.58
N GLN A 198 8.23 -1.01 19.95
CA GLN A 198 9.22 -0.48 19.01
C GLN A 198 10.21 -1.57 18.62
N LEU A 199 10.14 -2.01 17.37
CA LEU A 199 11.02 -3.02 16.82
C LEU A 199 12.18 -2.36 16.09
N ARG A 200 13.41 -2.74 16.44
CA ARG A 200 14.59 -2.27 15.73
C ARG A 200 14.82 -3.16 14.50
N MET A 201 14.65 -2.59 13.32
CA MET A 201 14.86 -3.32 12.07
C MET A 201 16.36 -3.39 11.75
N HIS A 202 16.95 -4.56 11.94
CA HIS A 202 18.30 -4.86 11.47
C HIS A 202 18.28 -5.19 9.96
N ARG A 203 19.31 -4.79 9.20
CA ARG A 203 19.38 -5.13 7.76
C ARG A 203 19.43 -6.65 7.63
N PHE A 204 18.69 -7.21 6.66
CA PHE A 204 18.64 -8.65 6.38
C PHE A 204 20.02 -9.30 6.09
N ALA A 205 21.07 -8.52 5.84
CA ALA A 205 22.45 -9.02 5.74
C ALA A 205 23.06 -9.50 7.09
N ASP A 206 22.50 -9.09 8.23
CA ASP A 206 23.04 -9.35 9.58
C ASP A 206 22.44 -10.59 10.28
N VAL A 207 21.71 -11.46 9.56
CA VAL A 207 21.08 -12.66 10.14
C VAL A 207 22.10 -13.61 10.80
N LYS A 208 23.38 -13.53 10.41
CA LYS A 208 24.48 -14.25 11.07
C LYS A 208 24.79 -13.74 12.49
N ARG A 209 24.59 -12.45 12.79
CA ARG A 209 24.79 -11.87 14.14
C ARG A 209 23.65 -12.22 15.11
N ILE A 210 22.41 -12.31 14.63
CA ILE A 210 21.24 -12.65 15.47
C ILE A 210 21.35 -14.07 16.06
N LYS A 211 22.00 -15.00 15.35
CA LYS A 211 22.26 -16.36 15.87
C LYS A 211 23.22 -16.37 17.08
N ALA A 212 24.04 -15.33 17.27
CA ALA A 212 24.97 -15.26 18.39
C ALA A 212 24.31 -14.75 19.70
N VAL A 213 23.27 -13.92 19.60
CA VAL A 213 22.53 -13.39 20.77
C VAL A 213 21.55 -14.43 21.33
N ARG A 214 21.04 -15.33 20.49
CA ARG A 214 20.02 -16.35 20.80
C ARG A 214 20.45 -17.52 21.71
N ARG A 215 21.66 -17.49 22.30
CA ARG A 215 22.19 -18.57 23.17
C ARG A 215 21.91 -18.39 24.67
N ARG A 216 21.08 -17.43 25.10
CA ARG A 216 20.57 -17.40 26.48
C ARG A 216 19.27 -18.21 26.55
N LYS A 217 19.27 -19.25 27.41
CA LYS A 217 18.14 -20.17 27.63
C LYS A 217 16.92 -19.39 28.14
N LEU A 218 15.76 -19.54 27.49
CA LEU A 218 14.48 -19.14 28.06
C LEU A 218 14.09 -20.11 29.20
N PRO A 219 13.69 -19.63 30.38
CA PRO A 219 13.15 -20.48 31.43
C PRO A 219 11.71 -20.92 31.11
N SER A 220 11.41 -22.19 31.37
CA SER A 220 10.10 -22.81 31.19
C SER A 220 9.18 -22.52 32.36
N LEU A 221 8.06 -21.82 32.17
CA LEU A 221 6.98 -21.75 33.16
C LEU A 221 5.61 -21.79 32.50
N GLY A 222 4.81 -22.78 32.89
CA GLY A 222 3.38 -22.88 32.60
C GLY A 222 2.56 -22.11 33.65
N GLY A 223 1.37 -21.68 33.23
CA GLY A 223 0.43 -20.91 34.05
C GLY A 223 0.11 -19.55 33.43
N SER A 224 -1.13 -19.09 33.58
CA SER A 224 -1.63 -17.80 33.08
C SER A 224 -0.69 -16.63 33.43
N LEU A 225 -0.20 -15.93 32.41
CA LEU A 225 0.80 -14.87 32.57
C LEU A 225 0.13 -13.49 32.74
N CYS A 226 0.60 -12.71 33.71
CA CYS A 226 0.22 -11.31 33.94
C CYS A 226 0.98 -10.35 32.99
N GLU A 227 0.41 -9.18 32.73
CA GLU A 227 0.89 -8.11 31.81
C GLU A 227 2.41 -7.90 31.69
N PRO A 228 3.19 -7.79 32.79
CA PRO A 228 4.65 -7.58 32.68
C PRO A 228 5.43 -8.80 32.13
N GLN A 229 4.84 -10.00 32.16
CA GLN A 229 5.49 -11.23 31.67
C GLN A 229 5.32 -11.41 30.15
N VAL A 230 4.25 -10.86 29.57
CA VAL A 230 4.01 -10.86 28.12
C VAL A 230 4.92 -9.84 27.43
N GLU A 231 5.14 -8.70 28.07
CA GLU A 231 6.04 -7.64 27.59
C GLU A 231 7.49 -8.13 27.56
N ALA A 232 7.96 -8.83 28.60
CA ALA A 232 9.27 -9.46 28.62
C ALA A 232 9.44 -10.52 27.52
N GLN A 233 8.42 -11.36 27.27
CA GLN A 233 8.47 -12.39 26.23
C GLN A 233 8.46 -11.81 24.81
N LEU A 234 7.71 -10.74 24.55
CA LEU A 234 7.67 -10.12 23.22
C LEU A 234 8.96 -9.35 22.90
N VAL A 235 9.59 -8.73 23.90
CA VAL A 235 10.90 -8.07 23.76
C VAL A 235 12.03 -9.09 23.54
N GLU A 236 11.92 -10.30 24.09
CA GLU A 236 12.95 -11.34 23.92
C GLU A 236 12.79 -12.15 22.61
N ILE A 237 11.58 -12.16 22.03
CA ILE A 237 11.27 -12.85 20.76
C ILE A 237 11.60 -11.99 19.53
N CYS A 238 11.52 -10.66 19.65
CA CYS A 238 11.77 -9.70 18.57
C CYS A 238 13.23 -9.24 18.50
#